data_AF-A0A060BM81-F1
#
_entry.id   AF-A0A060BM81-F1
#
_cell.length_a   1.000
_cell.length_b   1.000
_cell.length_c   1.000
_cell.angle_alpha   90.00
_cell.angle_beta   90.00
_cell.angle_gamma   90.00
#
_symmetry.space_group_name_H-M   'P 1'
#
loop_
_entity.id
_entity.type
_entity.pdbx_description
1 polymer ?
#
loop_
_entity_poly.entity_id
_entity_poly.type
_entity_poly.pdbx_seq_one_letter_code
_entity_poly.pdbx_strand_id
1 'polypeptide(L)'
;GAYRNDGVDIQPTRDQSGNYDVGWLDTGEWLAYDITAPATGTYRILIRAATPSGDRGLHLELDGQNVSGRVTIPWTGSWDNWVEVPVVLPIQAGRHVLRVVAETDRFNLNYLVISKLQ
;
A
#
# COMPACT_ATOMS: atom_id res chain seq x y z
N GLY A 1 7.60 -13.26 -11.29
CA GLY A 1 6.20 -12.99 -10.92
C GLY A 1 5.23 -13.22 -12.07
N ALA A 2 3.97 -12.87 -11.85
CA ALA A 2 2.87 -12.82 -12.82
C ALA A 2 2.65 -11.38 -13.34
N TYR A 3 1.71 -11.19 -14.28
CA TYR A 3 1.21 -9.90 -14.80
C TYR A 3 2.20 -9.00 -15.56
N ARG A 4 3.41 -8.77 -15.05
CA ARG A 4 4.46 -7.91 -15.63
C ARG A 4 5.80 -8.64 -15.70
N ASN A 5 6.64 -8.23 -16.64
CA ASN A 5 8.01 -8.75 -16.82
C ASN A 5 9.04 -7.74 -16.31
N ASP A 6 8.91 -7.37 -15.04
CA ASP A 6 9.86 -6.53 -14.31
C ASP A 6 10.18 -7.16 -12.95
N GLY A 7 10.90 -6.43 -12.09
CA GLY A 7 11.39 -6.93 -10.81
C GLY A 7 10.36 -7.01 -9.69
N VAL A 8 9.09 -6.65 -9.92
CA VAL A 8 8.06 -6.73 -8.86
C VAL A 8 7.51 -8.15 -8.78
N ASP A 9 7.53 -8.74 -7.58
CA ASP A 9 6.98 -10.08 -7.34
C ASP A 9 5.47 -10.06 -7.17
N ILE A 10 4.78 -10.37 -8.26
CA ILE A 10 3.31 -10.39 -8.35
C ILE A 10 2.82 -11.84 -8.39
N GLN A 11 1.73 -12.15 -7.67
CA GLN A 11 1.06 -13.45 -7.70
C GLN A 11 -0.46 -13.30 -7.84
N PRO A 12 -1.18 -14.34 -8.30
CA PRO A 12 -2.63 -14.36 -8.23
C PRO A 12 -3.10 -14.24 -6.78
N THR A 13 -4.04 -13.34 -6.53
CA THR A 13 -4.58 -13.16 -5.18
C THR A 13 -5.73 -14.11 -4.88
N ARG A 14 -5.90 -14.45 -3.60
CA ARG A 14 -7.12 -15.12 -3.10
C ARG A 14 -8.12 -14.15 -2.47
N ASP A 15 -7.80 -12.86 -2.42
CA ASP A 15 -8.79 -11.84 -2.09
C ASP A 15 -9.86 -11.78 -3.19
N GLN A 16 -11.14 -11.72 -2.82
CA GLN A 16 -12.24 -11.66 -3.80
C GLN A 16 -12.34 -10.29 -4.50
N SER A 17 -11.57 -9.32 -4.03
CA SER A 17 -11.57 -7.93 -4.48
C SER A 17 -10.69 -7.67 -5.72
N GLY A 18 -9.90 -8.66 -6.17
CA GLY A 18 -8.92 -8.46 -7.24
C GLY A 18 -8.42 -9.75 -7.89
N ASN A 19 -7.48 -9.61 -8.82
CA ASN A 19 -6.88 -10.73 -9.57
C ASN A 19 -5.45 -11.04 -9.12
N TYR A 20 -4.73 -10.05 -8.59
CA TYR A 20 -3.31 -10.16 -8.23
C TYR A 20 -3.00 -9.35 -6.98
N ASP A 21 -1.98 -9.77 -6.25
CA ASP A 21 -1.33 -8.99 -5.19
C ASP A 21 0.19 -8.97 -5.40
N VAL A 22 0.84 -7.97 -4.81
CA VAL A 22 2.29 -7.91 -4.67
C VAL A 22 2.66 -8.62 -3.38
N GLY A 23 3.55 -9.61 -3.48
CA GLY A 23 4.13 -10.32 -2.35
C GLY A 23 5.65 -10.19 -2.37
N TRP A 24 6.32 -10.91 -1.47
CA TRP A 24 7.79 -10.95 -1.36
C TRP A 24 8.46 -9.56 -1.27
N LEU A 25 7.74 -8.59 -0.70
CA LEU A 25 8.32 -7.30 -0.36
C LEU A 25 9.35 -7.48 0.75
N ASP A 26 10.59 -7.10 0.46
CA ASP A 26 11.67 -7.01 1.43
C ASP A 26 11.72 -5.63 2.12
N THR A 27 12.34 -5.59 3.29
CA THR A 27 12.51 -4.33 4.03
C THR A 27 13.30 -3.32 3.20
N GLY A 28 12.75 -2.12 3.02
CA GLY A 28 13.33 -1.05 2.20
C GLY A 28 12.89 -1.06 0.73
N GLU A 29 12.21 -2.11 0.26
CA GLU A 29 11.58 -2.08 -1.04
C GLU A 29 10.37 -1.15 -1.08
N TRP A 30 10.02 -0.74 -2.29
CA TRP A 30 8.96 0.25 -2.48
C TRP A 30 8.22 0.10 -3.81
N LEU A 31 6.98 0.56 -3.80
CA LEU A 31 6.11 0.65 -4.98
C LEU A 31 5.70 2.11 -5.16
N ALA A 32 5.90 2.67 -6.35
CA ALA A 32 5.54 4.06 -6.65
C ALA A 32 4.40 4.14 -7.66
N TYR A 33 3.49 5.08 -7.42
CA TYR A 33 2.30 5.32 -8.22
C TYR A 33 2.17 6.81 -8.52
N ASP A 34 2.07 7.17 -9.79
CA ASP A 34 1.67 8.51 -10.19
C ASP A 34 0.19 8.71 -9.90
N ILE A 35 -0.14 9.65 -9.01
CA ILE A 35 -1.51 9.99 -8.64
C ILE A 35 -1.83 11.43 -9.02
N THR A 36 -3.11 11.73 -9.19
CA THR A 36 -3.60 13.10 -9.36
C THR A 36 -4.65 13.41 -8.31
N ALA A 37 -4.37 14.41 -7.47
CA ALA A 37 -5.33 14.97 -6.54
C ALA A 37 -6.09 16.11 -7.23
N PRO A 38 -7.40 15.97 -7.51
CA PRO A 38 -8.16 16.99 -8.25
C PRO A 38 -8.35 18.31 -7.49
N ALA A 39 -8.19 18.30 -6.17
CA ALA A 39 -8.31 19.49 -5.34
C ALA A 39 -7.54 19.32 -4.03
N THR A 40 -7.00 20.40 -3.47
CA THR A 40 -6.40 20.36 -2.13
C THR A 40 -7.45 19.91 -1.12
N GLY A 41 -7.04 19.05 -0.20
CA GLY A 41 -7.89 18.61 0.90
C GLY A 41 -7.33 17.41 1.65
N THR A 42 -8.15 16.87 2.56
CA THR A 42 -7.82 15.66 3.30
C THR A 42 -8.24 14.44 2.50
N TYR A 43 -7.34 13.49 2.35
CA TYR A 43 -7.59 12.24 1.66
C TYR A 43 -7.45 11.07 2.62
N ARG A 44 -8.28 10.05 2.41
CA ARG A 44 -8.14 8.73 3.00
C ARG A 44 -7.57 7.79 1.96
N ILE A 45 -6.46 7.15 2.32
CA ILE A 45 -5.82 6.07 1.59
C ILE A 45 -6.12 4.77 2.35
N LEU A 46 -6.88 3.87 1.74
CA LEU A 46 -7.13 2.52 2.25
C LEU A 46 -6.09 1.58 1.64
N ILE A 47 -5.35 0.89 2.49
CA ILE A 47 -4.32 -0.08 2.11
C ILE A 47 -4.88 -1.48 2.38
N ARG A 48 -5.05 -2.30 1.34
CA ARG A 48 -5.46 -3.71 1.49
C ARG A 48 -4.23 -4.59 1.60
N ALA A 49 -4.00 -5.17 2.78
CA ALA A 49 -2.81 -5.94 3.07
C ALA A 49 -3.10 -7.22 3.88
N ALA A 50 -2.13 -8.14 3.88
CA ALA A 50 -2.19 -9.40 4.62
C ALA A 50 -0.79 -9.77 5.16
N THR A 51 -0.72 -10.40 6.33
CA THR A 51 0.53 -10.96 6.86
C THR A 51 0.26 -12.24 7.68
N PRO A 52 0.99 -13.33 7.43
CA PRO A 52 0.87 -14.56 8.22
C PRO A 52 1.65 -14.49 9.54
N SER A 53 2.54 -13.51 9.65
CA SER A 53 3.41 -13.28 10.80
C SER A 53 2.94 -12.04 11.56
N GLY A 54 3.38 -11.86 12.80
CA GLY A 54 2.96 -10.74 13.67
C GLY A 54 2.98 -9.36 12.98
N ASP A 55 2.54 -8.31 13.66
CA ASP A 55 2.38 -6.99 13.05
C ASP A 55 3.54 -6.55 12.15
N ARG A 56 3.18 -6.01 10.98
CA ARG A 56 4.10 -5.51 9.96
C ARG A 56 3.95 -4.01 9.77
N GLY A 57 4.92 -3.41 9.10
CA GLY A 57 5.03 -1.97 8.95
C GLY A 57 5.34 -1.55 7.53
N LEU A 58 4.72 -0.47 7.11
CA LEU A 58 5.10 0.32 5.95
C LEU A 58 4.96 1.80 6.28
N HIS A 59 5.46 2.68 5.42
CA HIS A 59 5.07 4.08 5.41
C HIS A 59 4.70 4.54 4.00
N LEU A 60 3.99 5.66 3.93
CA LEU A 60 3.65 6.34 2.69
C LEU A 60 4.55 7.56 2.53
N GLU A 61 5.16 7.68 1.36
CA GLU A 61 5.81 8.91 0.93
C GLU A 61 4.97 9.60 -0.13
N LEU A 62 4.88 10.93 -0.06
CA LEU A 62 4.34 11.76 -1.11
C LEU A 62 5.46 12.68 -1.60
N ASP A 63 5.80 12.59 -2.88
CA ASP A 63 6.90 13.36 -3.49
C ASP A 63 8.24 13.20 -2.76
N GLY A 64 8.51 11.97 -2.29
CA GLY A 64 9.74 11.60 -1.58
C GLY A 64 9.80 12.03 -0.11
N GLN A 65 8.71 12.56 0.45
CA GLN A 65 8.60 12.87 1.89
C GLN A 65 7.73 11.86 2.60
N ASN A 66 8.19 11.29 3.71
CA ASN A 66 7.37 10.43 4.56
C ASN A 66 6.23 11.26 5.18
N VAL A 67 4.98 10.96 4.80
CA VAL A 67 3.79 11.73 5.21
C VAL A 67 2.87 10.99 6.18
N SER A 68 3.06 9.69 6.37
CA SER A 68 2.23 8.89 7.27
C SER A 68 2.90 8.53 8.59
N GLY A 69 4.24 8.59 8.66
CA GLY A 69 4.99 7.80 9.63
C GLY A 69 4.72 6.30 9.43
N ARG A 70 5.06 5.48 10.44
CA ARG A 70 4.80 4.04 10.41
C ARG A 70 3.31 3.75 10.43
N VAL A 71 2.86 2.98 9.45
CA VAL A 71 1.53 2.39 9.32
C VAL A 71 1.62 0.92 9.68
N THR A 72 0.91 0.52 10.73
CA THR A 72 0.88 -0.88 11.17
C THR A 72 -0.13 -1.69 10.36
N ILE A 73 0.35 -2.77 9.74
CA ILE A 73 -0.50 -3.86 9.24
C ILE A 73 -0.67 -4.86 10.39
N PRO A 74 -1.88 -5.00 10.97
CA PRO A 74 -2.09 -5.94 12.05
C PRO A 74 -1.93 -7.38 11.54
N TRP A 75 -1.50 -8.28 12.42
CA TRP A 75 -1.42 -9.70 12.11
C TRP A 75 -2.77 -10.26 11.62
N THR A 76 -2.80 -10.82 10.40
CA THR A 76 -4.02 -11.38 9.81
C THR A 76 -4.08 -12.92 9.85
N GLY A 77 -3.00 -13.59 10.27
CA GLY A 77 -2.95 -15.04 10.44
C GLY A 77 -2.66 -15.84 9.17
N SER A 78 -2.71 -15.23 7.99
CA SER A 78 -2.48 -15.89 6.70
C SER A 78 -2.12 -14.89 5.61
N TRP A 79 -1.43 -15.34 4.56
CA TRP A 79 -1.23 -14.57 3.31
C TRP A 79 -2.55 -14.22 2.60
N ASP A 80 -3.59 -15.01 2.85
CA ASP A 80 -4.89 -14.89 2.19
C ASP A 80 -5.96 -14.23 3.08
N ASN A 81 -5.61 -13.84 4.31
CA ASN A 81 -6.50 -13.12 5.21
C ASN A 81 -6.18 -11.63 5.14
N TRP A 82 -7.13 -10.85 4.64
CA TRP A 82 -6.88 -9.46 4.27
C TRP A 82 -7.58 -8.47 5.19
N VAL A 83 -6.90 -7.37 5.48
CA VAL A 83 -7.42 -6.22 6.25
C VAL A 83 -7.27 -4.94 5.44
N GLU A 84 -8.15 -3.98 5.68
CA GLU A 84 -7.97 -2.61 5.20
C GLU A 84 -7.37 -1.75 6.32
N VAL A 85 -6.24 -1.11 6.03
CA VAL A 85 -5.58 -0.17 6.95
C VAL A 85 -5.78 1.25 6.43
N PRO A 86 -6.59 2.09 7.11
CA PRO A 86 -6.82 3.47 6.68
C PRO A 86 -5.69 4.40 7.12
N VAL A 87 -5.26 5.28 6.22
CA VAL A 87 -4.38 6.42 6.50
C VAL A 87 -5.09 7.68 6.05
N VAL A 88 -5.09 8.73 6.87
CA VAL A 88 -5.71 10.02 6.56
C VAL A 88 -4.64 11.10 6.58
N LEU A 89 -4.47 11.81 5.47
CA LEU A 89 -3.44 12.85 5.33
C LEU A 89 -3.87 13.96 4.37
N PRO A 90 -3.36 15.19 4.54
CA PRO A 90 -3.60 16.29 3.60
C PRO A 90 -2.80 16.08 2.30
N ILE A 91 -3.42 16.35 1.16
CA ILE A 91 -2.78 16.33 -0.17
C ILE A 91 -3.13 17.64 -0.89
N GLN A 92 -2.15 18.26 -1.52
CA GLN A 92 -2.36 19.44 -2.36
C GLN A 92 -3.00 19.04 -3.71
N ALA A 93 -3.67 19.97 -4.39
CA ALA A 93 -4.10 19.72 -5.76
C ALA A 93 -2.89 19.54 -6.68
N GLY A 94 -2.94 18.57 -7.58
CA GLY A 94 -1.90 18.37 -8.58
C GLY A 94 -1.50 16.91 -8.76
N ARG A 95 -0.40 16.72 -9.49
CA ARG A 95 0.24 15.42 -9.70
C ARG A 95 1.23 15.17 -8.57
N HIS A 96 1.22 13.96 -8.05
CA HIS A 96 2.13 13.52 -7.01
C HIS A 96 2.63 12.11 -7.31
N VAL A 97 3.80 11.77 -6.77
CA VAL A 97 4.25 10.39 -6.69
C VAL A 97 3.95 9.88 -5.28
N LEU A 98 3.00 8.95 -5.18
CA LEU A 98 2.76 8.20 -3.95
C LEU A 98 3.64 6.96 -3.93
N ARG A 99 4.47 6.82 -2.90
CA ARG A 99 5.28 5.61 -2.69
C ARG A 99 4.82 4.88 -1.43
N VAL A 100 4.62 3.57 -1.54
CA VAL A 100 4.50 2.66 -0.41
C VAL A 100 5.89 2.08 -0.15
N VAL A 101 6.42 2.26 1.05
CA VAL A 101 7.75 1.76 1.44
C VAL A 101 7.59 0.71 2.53
N ALA A 102 8.13 -0.48 2.31
CA ALA A 102 8.12 -1.55 3.29
C ALA A 102 9.12 -1.26 4.42
N GLU A 103 8.64 -1.08 5.66
CA GLU A 103 9.52 -0.97 6.84
C GLU A 103 9.88 -2.35 7.40
N THR A 104 9.09 -3.37 7.08
CA THR A 104 9.32 -4.77 7.43
C THR A 104 9.02 -5.67 6.25
N ASP A 105 9.56 -6.88 6.24
CA ASP A 105 9.24 -7.91 5.25
C ASP A 105 7.93 -8.66 5.55
N ARG A 106 7.59 -9.63 4.71
CA ARG A 106 6.54 -10.65 4.95
C ARG A 106 5.12 -10.13 5.11
N PHE A 107 4.72 -9.18 4.26
CA PHE A 107 3.31 -8.87 4.02
C PHE A 107 3.02 -8.85 2.53
N ASN A 108 1.75 -9.07 2.16
CA ASN A 108 1.26 -8.85 0.81
C ASN A 108 0.47 -7.54 0.74
N LEU A 109 0.53 -6.88 -0.42
CA LEU A 109 -0.24 -5.69 -0.75
C LEU A 109 -1.12 -5.98 -1.98
N ASN A 110 -2.43 -5.87 -1.83
CA ASN A 110 -3.37 -6.06 -2.94
C ASN A 110 -3.64 -4.72 -3.66
N TYR A 111 -4.29 -3.78 -2.97
CA TYR A 111 -4.68 -2.51 -3.58
C TYR A 111 -4.54 -1.31 -2.63
N LEU A 112 -4.55 -0.13 -3.25
CA LEU A 112 -4.74 1.16 -2.61
C LEU A 112 -6.03 1.81 -3.13
N VAL A 113 -6.86 2.35 -2.24
CA VAL A 113 -7.99 3.22 -2.63
C VAL A 113 -7.78 4.60 -2.03
N ILE A 114 -7.72 5.61 -2.90
CA ILE A 114 -7.54 7.01 -2.50
C ILE A 114 -8.87 7.73 -2.69
N SER A 115 -9.40 8.31 -1.61
CA SER A 115 -10.68 9.03 -1.61
C SER A 115 -10.53 10.37 -0.88
N LYS A 116 -11.03 11.45 -1.49
CA LYS A 116 -11.11 12.74 -0.80
C LYS A 116 -12.18 12.63 0.29
N LEU A 117 -11.87 13.06 1.51
CA LEU A 117 -12.87 13.26 2.55
C LEU A 117 -13.66 14.53 2.24
N GLN A 118 -14.96 14.52 2.57
CA GLN A 118 -15.86 15.65 2.33
C GLN A 118 -15.41 16.90 3.09
#